data_AF-A0A2D8MFI4-F1
#
_entry.id   AF-A0A2D8MFI4-F1
#
_cell.length_a   1.000
_cell.length_b   1.000
_cell.length_c   1.000
_cell.angle_alpha   90.00
_cell.angle_beta   90.00
_cell.angle_gamma   90.00
#
_symmetry.space_group_name_H-M   'P 1'
#
loop_
_entity.id
_entity.type
_entity.pdbx_description
1 polymer ?
#
loop_
_entity_poly.entity_id
_entity_poly.type
_entity_poly.pdbx_seq_one_letter_code
_entity_poly.pdbx_strand_id
1 'polypeptide(L)' 'SAQGEHVTGLYRERVTLSSGRFAMIEGLGPDGEMGFQLVPWRPAIDRHLGQQIAGTMTPGGSIDWSFGRQKGLGL' A
#
# COMPACT_ATOMS: atom_id res chain seq x y z
N SER A 1 -15.19 -8.88 10.16
CA SER A 1 -14.36 -9.77 9.35
C SER A 1 -13.88 -8.96 8.16
N ALA A 2 -12.59 -8.66 8.07
CA ALA A 2 -12.03 -7.75 7.05
C ALA A 2 -11.97 -8.45 5.68
N GLN A 3 -13.13 -8.77 5.12
CA GLN A 3 -13.27 -9.20 3.73
C GLN A 3 -13.21 -7.97 2.84
N GLY A 4 -12.19 -7.86 1.99
CA GLY A 4 -12.13 -6.84 0.95
C GLY A 4 -11.67 -5.45 1.41
N GLU A 5 -10.81 -5.36 2.42
CA GLU A 5 -10.20 -4.09 2.79
C GLU A 5 -9.34 -3.58 1.63
N HIS A 6 -9.78 -2.48 1.01
CA HIS A 6 -9.08 -1.81 -0.08
C HIS A 6 -8.04 -0.86 0.50
N VAL A 7 -6.78 -1.12 0.19
CA VAL A 7 -5.66 -0.28 0.56
C VAL A 7 -5.36 0.61 -0.64
N THR A 8 -5.48 1.92 -0.50
CA THR A 8 -5.07 2.86 -1.56
C THR A 8 -4.30 4.01 -0.96
N GLY A 9 -3.14 4.32 -1.52
CA GLY A 9 -2.34 5.44 -1.06
C GLY A 9 -0.94 5.49 -1.65
N LEU A 10 -0.15 6.47 -1.21
CA LEU A 10 1.23 6.67 -1.61
C LEU A 10 2.14 5.70 -0.85
N TYR A 11 2.87 4.86 -1.58
CA TYR A 11 3.90 4.03 -0.97
C TYR A 11 5.11 4.89 -0.57
N ARG A 12 5.25 5.19 0.72
CA ARG A 12 6.28 6.08 1.26
C ARG A 12 7.62 5.39 1.50
N GLU A 13 7.60 4.26 2.22
CA GLU A 13 8.82 3.55 2.61
C GLU A 13 8.56 2.10 3.04
N ARG A 14 9.62 1.29 3.01
CA ARG A 14 9.63 -0.06 3.60
C ARG A 14 10.13 0.02 5.04
N VAL A 15 9.28 -0.36 5.99
CA VAL A 15 9.62 -0.45 7.41
C VAL A 15 9.90 -1.91 7.77
N THR A 16 10.95 -2.15 8.56
CA THR A 16 11.25 -3.47 9.13
C THR A 16 10.95 -3.44 10.62
N LEU A 17 9.99 -4.25 11.03
CA LEU A 17 9.56 -4.43 12.42
C LEU A 17 9.97 -5.82 12.90
N SER A 18 9.89 -6.06 14.21
CA SER A 18 10.15 -7.39 14.80
C SER A 18 9.23 -8.49 14.25
N SER A 19 8.02 -8.13 13.82
CA SER A 19 7.03 -9.03 13.20
C SER A 19 7.26 -9.28 11.71
N GLY A 20 8.12 -8.51 11.05
CA GLY A 20 8.39 -8.67 9.62
C GLY A 20 8.57 -7.35 8.87
N ARG A 21 8.40 -7.40 7.56
CA ARG A 21 8.55 -6.25 6.67
C ARG A 21 7.19 -5.71 6.27
N PHE A 22 7.05 -4.40 6.35
CA PHE A 22 5.82 -3.69 6.06
C PHE A 22 6.10 -2.54 5.09
N ALA A 23 5.11 -2.23 4.26
CA ALA A 23 5.08 -1.02 3.47
C ALA A 23 4.22 0.01 4.18
N MET A 24 4.73 1.23 4.28
CA MET A 24 3.99 2.36 4.78
C MET A 24 3.25 3.02 3.62
N ILE A 25 1.93 2.93 3.66
CA ILE A 25 1.04 3.52 2.67
C ILE A 25 0.38 4.74 3.31
N GLU A 26 0.69 5.93 2.80
CA GLU A 26 0.05 7.16 3.22
C GLU A 26 -1.24 7.38 2.42
N GLY A 27 -2.35 7.62 3.11
CA GLY A 27 -3.65 7.73 2.47
C GLY A 27 -4.67 8.45 3.35
N LEU A 28 -5.86 8.66 2.79
CA LEU A 28 -7.01 9.14 3.54
C LEU A 28 -7.67 7.94 4.20
N GLY A 29 -7.78 7.98 5.53
CA GLY A 29 -8.52 7.00 6.30
C GLY A 29 -10.03 7.09 6.05
N PRO A 30 -10.81 6.13 6.56
CA PRO A 30 -12.27 6.09 6.40
C PRO A 30 -12.98 7.34 6.95
N ASP A 31 -12.37 8.02 7.92
CA ASP A 31 -12.88 9.25 8.53
C ASP A 31 -12.45 10.53 7.79
N GLY A 32 -11.78 10.40 6.63
CA GLY A 32 -11.29 11.53 5.85
C GLY A 32 -10.03 12.19 6.43
N GLU A 33 -9.44 11.60 7.46
CA GLU A 33 -8.18 12.06 8.05
C GLU A 33 -6.97 11.52 7.26
N MET A 34 -5.93 12.33 7.17
CA MET A 34 -4.69 11.93 6.52
C MET A 34 -3.88 11.07 7.51
N GLY A 35 -3.58 9.84 7.11
CA GLY A 35 -2.88 8.89 7.96
C GLY A 35 -1.97 7.96 7.16
N PHE A 36 -1.43 6.97 7.85
CA PHE A 36 -0.63 5.91 7.23
C PHE A 36 -1.12 4.55 7.70
N GLN A 37 -1.07 3.58 6.78
CA GLN A 37 -1.37 2.19 7.06
C GLN A 37 -0.13 1.34 6.78
N LEU A 38 0.21 0.47 7.73
CA LEU A 38 1.25 -0.52 7.56
C LEU A 38 0.64 -1.80 7.01
N VAL A 39 1.09 -2.20 5.84
CA VAL A 39 0.62 -3.41 5.17
C VAL A 39 1.78 -4.36 4.90
N PRO A 40 1.56 -5.68 4.91
CA PRO A 40 2.63 -6.64 4.62
C PRO A 40 3.36 -6.28 3.31
N TRP A 41 4.68 -6.10 3.40
CA TRP A 41 5.48 -5.72 2.23
C TRP A 41 5.60 -6.90 1.25
N ARG A 42 5.57 -6.60 -0.06
CA ARG A 42 5.80 -7.57 -1.13
C ARG A 42 6.87 -7.06 -2.09
N PRO A 43 7.73 -7.93 -2.67
CA PRO A 43 8.73 -7.49 -3.65
C PRO A 43 8.15 -6.75 -4.88
N ALA A 44 6.89 -7.04 -5.25
CA ALA A 44 6.22 -6.40 -6.39
C ALA A 44 6.00 -4.88 -6.21
N ILE A 45 5.86 -4.40 -4.97
CA ILE A 45 5.63 -2.97 -4.70
C ILE A 45 6.93 -2.18 -4.60
N ASP A 46 8.09 -2.85 -4.52
CA ASP A 46 9.39 -2.21 -4.27
C ASP A 46 9.75 -1.16 -5.35
N ARG A 47 9.39 -1.43 -6.61
CA ARG A 47 9.59 -0.50 -7.73
C ARG A 47 8.61 0.69 -7.75
N HIS A 48 7.60 0.67 -6.89
CA HIS A 48 6.56 1.67 -6.79
C HIS A 48 6.76 2.63 -5.61
N LEU A 49 7.97 2.64 -5.02
CA LEU A 49 8.32 3.59 -3.97
C LEU A 49 8.13 5.03 -4.47
N GLY A 50 7.43 5.83 -3.68
CA GLY A 50 7.04 7.20 -4.03
C GLY A 50 5.87 7.29 -5.01
N GLN A 51 5.13 6.19 -5.25
CA GLN A 51 4.00 6.17 -6.17
C GLN A 51 2.70 5.78 -5.48
N GLN A 52 1.58 6.22 -6.07
CA GLN A 52 0.25 5.79 -5.64
C GLN A 52 0.03 4.33 -6.04
N ILE A 53 -0.28 3.50 -5.04
CA ILE A 53 -0.62 2.10 -5.23
C ILE A 53 -2.01 1.83 -4.65
N ALA A 54 -2.72 0.89 -5.25
CA ALA A 54 -3.97 0.36 -4.73
C ALA A 54 -3.85 -1.16 -4.59
N GLY A 55 -4.60 -1.76 -3.68
CA GLY A 55 -4.64 -3.20 -3.55
C GLY A 55 -5.80 -3.67 -2.68
N THR A 56 -6.15 -4.93 -2.81
CA THR A 56 -7.24 -5.54 -2.06
C THR A 56 -6.70 -6.70 -1.24
N MET A 57 -7.01 -6.71 0.06
CA MET A 57 -6.63 -7.83 0.92
C MET A 57 -7.43 -9.08 0.54
N THR A 58 -6.72 -10.16 0.20
CA THR A 58 -7.31 -11.45 -0.14
C THR A 58 -7.63 -12.24 1.14
N PRO A 59 -8.57 -13.20 1.08
CA PRO A 59 -8.91 -14.04 2.24
C PRO A 59 -7.71 -14.82 2.84
N GLY A 60 -6.64 -15.01 2.07
CA GLY A 60 -5.41 -15.66 2.51
C GLY A 60 -4.38 -14.72 3.15
N GLY A 61 -4.73 -13.47 3.45
CA GLY A 61 -3.83 -12.49 4.08
C GLY A 61 -2.77 -11.90 3.15
N SER A 62 -2.86 -12.18 1.84
CA SER A 62 -2.04 -11.53 0.82
C SER A 62 -2.76 -10.30 0.28
N ILE A 63 -2.03 -9.34 -0.29
CA ILE A 63 -2.64 -8.18 -0.94
C ILE A 63 -2.46 -8.32 -2.44
N ASP A 64 -3.56 -8.35 -3.17
CA ASP A 64 -3.52 -8.24 -4.63
C ASP A 64 -3.32 -6.77 -5.01
N TRP A 65 -2.17 -6.45 -5.61
CA TRP A 65 -1.78 -5.06 -5.89
C TRP A 65 -2.22 -4.67 -7.29
N SER A 66 -2.96 -3.56 -7.37
CA SER A 66 -3.31 -2.85 -8.58
C SER A 66 -2.54 -1.53 -8.63
N PHE A 67 -1.46 -1.52 -9.40
CA PHE A 67 -0.67 -0.31 -9.62
C PHE A 67 -1.41 0.58 -10.63
N GLY A 68 -2.00 1.68 -10.16
CA GLY A 68 -2.58 2.68 -11.04
C GLY A 68 -1.53 3.12 -12.06
N ARG A 69 -1.94 3.29 -13.32
CA ARG A 69 -1.04 3.71 -14.40
C ARG A 69 -0.32 4.98 -13.97
N GLN A 70 0.98 4.89 -13.70
CA GLN A 70 1.83 6.07 -13.59
C GLN A 70 1.62 6.88 -14.86
N LYS A 71 0.93 8.02 -14.76
CA LYS A 71 1.39 9.16 -15.52
C LYS A 71 2.78 9.41 -14.96
N GLY A 72 3.79 8.90 -15.67
CA GLY A 72 5.14 9.39 -15.49
C GLY A 72 5.03 10.91 -15.50
N LEU A 73 5.56 11.56 -14.46
CA LEU A 73 6.03 12.91 -14.63
C LEU A 73 7.12 12.83 -15.72
N GLY A 74 6.68 12.94 -16.97
CA GLY A 74 7.54 13.38 -18.04
C GLY A 74 7.80 14.86 -17.76
N LEU A 75 9.05 15.13 -17.39
CA LEU A 75 9.81 16.38 -17.57
C LEU A 75 9.07 17.69 -17.33
#